data_AF-A0A8J7QZ20-F1
#
_entry.id   AF-A0A8J7QZ20-F1
#
_cell.length_a   1.000
_cell.length_b   1.000
_cell.length_c   1.000
_cell.angle_alpha   90.00
_cell.angle_beta   90.00
_cell.angle_gamma   90.00
#
_symmetry.space_group_name_H-M   'P 1'
#
loop_
_entity.id
_entity.type
_entity.pdbx_description
1 polymer ?
#
loop_
_entity_poly.entity_id
_entity_poly.type
_entity_poly.pdbx_seq_one_letter_code
_entity_poly.pdbx_strand_id
1 'polypeptide(L)'
;MDLPEDLHPQSPSRWKILAQWAFLLPPSVALALLFDHLHLPAAFLLAPMLCGVVAGVCGATVQPPRLAFNCAQAILGVLIAASLTTDLFSSLLANWFLFGFVVLATILASSLAGYLISRWHIMPGTSGVWGSAPGAATAMVIMAEAFGADSRLVAFMQYLRVVIVTAVAALLARLFVDTSGAVEQVVPWFPPLVWPEFGATLLVAVIGGLVGNALRMPSPFFLGPMILGVVLEFAGWVAFQLPPWLLAGSYMVVGWAIGLRFTRPILRHVVRVLPQITTSILLLVVFCGGLASLLIAFADVDPLTAYLATSPGGMDSIAIIAASAQNVNLSFVMGVQMLRFLIVLVFGPAIARGVARLVNRGGQS
;
A
#
# COMPACT_ATOMS: atom_id res chain seq x y z
N MET A 1 24.83 -39.58 -25.70
CA MET A 1 25.83 -38.51 -25.51
C MET A 1 25.23 -37.60 -24.46
N ASP A 2 25.33 -38.05 -23.22
CA ASP A 2 24.77 -37.36 -22.06
C ASP A 2 25.70 -36.20 -21.72
N LEU A 3 25.15 -34.99 -21.76
CA LEU A 3 25.85 -33.80 -21.29
C LEU A 3 25.98 -33.88 -19.76
N PRO A 4 27.15 -33.55 -19.19
CA PRO A 4 27.37 -33.57 -17.74
C PRO A 4 26.37 -32.67 -17.00
N GLU A 5 25.80 -33.18 -15.90
CA GLU A 5 24.78 -32.58 -15.03
C GLU A 5 25.27 -31.32 -14.25
N ASP A 6 26.45 -30.83 -14.58
CA ASP A 6 27.28 -29.95 -13.74
C ASP A 6 27.04 -28.45 -14.02
N LEU A 7 26.26 -28.11 -15.05
CA LEU A 7 26.13 -26.75 -15.59
C LEU A 7 24.77 -26.08 -15.35
N HIS A 8 23.93 -26.65 -14.49
CA HIS A 8 22.79 -25.89 -13.97
C HIS A 8 23.29 -24.90 -12.91
N PRO A 9 23.04 -23.58 -13.05
CA PRO A 9 23.43 -22.60 -12.04
C PRO A 9 22.91 -23.06 -10.67
N GLN A 10 23.83 -23.22 -9.72
CA GLN A 10 23.56 -23.84 -8.43
C GLN A 10 22.36 -23.17 -7.75
N SER A 11 21.36 -23.97 -7.37
CA SER A 11 20.17 -23.42 -6.72
C SER A 11 20.54 -22.73 -5.40
N PRO A 12 20.09 -21.49 -5.15
CA PRO A 12 20.43 -20.73 -3.94
C PRO A 12 20.06 -21.42 -2.62
N SER A 13 19.19 -22.44 -2.66
CA SER A 13 18.87 -23.32 -1.53
C SER A 13 20.07 -24.00 -0.87
N ARG A 14 21.17 -24.22 -1.60
CA ARG A 14 22.39 -24.84 -1.07
C ARG A 14 23.30 -23.88 -0.31
N TRP A 15 23.06 -22.57 -0.42
CA TRP A 15 23.89 -21.55 0.23
C TRP A 15 23.49 -21.35 1.68
N LYS A 16 24.47 -21.04 2.54
CA LYS A 16 24.21 -20.60 3.92
C LYS A 16 23.29 -19.38 3.92
N ILE A 17 22.44 -19.25 4.94
CA ILE A 17 21.47 -18.15 5.07
C ILE A 17 22.13 -16.76 4.93
N LEU A 18 23.32 -16.59 5.51
CA LEU A 18 24.11 -15.35 5.40
C LEU A 18 24.51 -15.03 3.95
N ALA A 19 24.86 -16.04 3.16
CA ALA A 19 25.21 -15.86 1.75
C ALA A 19 23.98 -15.53 0.90
N GLN A 20 22.81 -16.10 1.22
CA GLN A 20 21.54 -15.74 0.57
C GLN A 20 21.17 -14.26 0.85
N TRP A 21 21.33 -13.79 2.09
CA TRP A 21 21.14 -12.37 2.43
C TRP A 21 22.16 -11.47 1.75
N ALA A 22 23.45 -11.85 1.72
CA ALA A 22 24.49 -11.10 1.04
C ALA A 22 24.24 -10.97 -0.47
N PHE A 23 23.58 -11.95 -1.07
CA PHE A 23 23.16 -11.89 -2.48
C PHE A 23 21.88 -11.06 -2.69
N LEU A 24 20.95 -11.04 -1.72
CA LEU A 24 19.66 -10.37 -1.83
C LEU A 24 19.74 -8.86 -1.50
N LEU A 25 20.54 -8.47 -0.51
CA LEU A 25 20.60 -7.10 0.01
C LEU A 25 21.12 -6.08 -1.01
N PRO A 26 22.30 -6.27 -1.64
CA PRO A 26 22.83 -5.29 -2.60
C PRO A 26 21.90 -4.98 -3.78
N PRO A 27 21.31 -5.97 -4.49
CA PRO A 27 20.41 -5.65 -5.59
C PRO A 27 19.11 -5.01 -5.10
N SER A 28 18.62 -5.39 -3.90
CA SER A 28 17.43 -4.76 -3.32
C SER A 28 17.65 -3.27 -3.04
N VAL A 29 18.80 -2.89 -2.48
CA VAL A 29 19.14 -1.50 -2.19
C VAL A 29 19.41 -0.72 -3.47
N ALA A 30 20.19 -1.28 -4.41
CA ALA A 30 20.48 -0.62 -5.68
C ALA A 30 19.19 -0.36 -6.49
N LEU A 31 18.29 -1.34 -6.53
CA LEU A 31 17.00 -1.19 -7.22
C LEU A 31 16.06 -0.22 -6.49
N ALA A 32 16.09 -0.19 -5.15
CA ALA A 32 15.30 0.77 -4.37
C ALA A 32 15.74 2.21 -4.64
N LEU A 33 17.06 2.46 -4.64
CA LEU A 33 17.61 3.78 -4.98
C LEU A 33 17.30 4.17 -6.43
N LEU A 34 17.40 3.23 -7.37
CA LEU A 34 17.00 3.47 -8.76
C LEU A 34 15.51 3.84 -8.87
N PHE A 35 14.65 3.13 -8.16
CA PHE A 35 13.21 3.40 -8.16
C PHE A 35 12.88 4.74 -7.49
N ASP A 36 13.59 5.09 -6.42
CA ASP A 36 13.46 6.38 -5.74
C ASP A 36 13.88 7.54 -6.65
N HIS A 37 14.99 7.38 -7.37
CA HIS A 37 15.43 8.34 -8.41
C HIS A 37 14.46 8.47 -9.58
N LEU A 38 13.69 7.43 -9.89
CA LEU A 38 12.63 7.47 -10.90
C LEU A 38 11.29 7.96 -10.32
N HIS A 39 11.26 8.38 -9.05
CA HIS A 39 10.07 8.76 -8.29
C HIS A 39 8.97 7.69 -8.35
N LEU A 40 9.37 6.41 -8.42
CA LEU A 40 8.42 5.32 -8.40
C LEU A 40 7.80 5.19 -7.01
N PRO A 41 6.47 5.07 -6.92
CA PRO A 41 5.80 4.99 -5.64
C PRO A 41 6.17 3.70 -4.91
N ALA A 42 6.33 3.77 -3.60
CA ALA A 42 6.72 2.64 -2.75
C ALA A 42 8.02 1.93 -3.20
N ALA A 43 8.99 2.66 -3.75
CA ALA A 43 10.29 2.17 -4.20
C ALA A 43 10.95 1.19 -3.20
N PHE A 44 11.04 1.60 -1.93
CA PHE A 44 11.65 0.84 -0.84
C PHE A 44 10.90 -0.44 -0.45
N LEU A 45 9.68 -0.66 -0.96
CA LEU A 45 8.98 -1.93 -0.82
C LEU A 45 9.02 -2.74 -2.12
N LEU A 46 8.78 -2.09 -3.26
CA LEU A 46 8.73 -2.75 -4.57
C LEU A 46 10.05 -3.41 -4.93
N ALA A 47 11.17 -2.71 -4.76
CA ALA A 47 12.48 -3.24 -5.08
C ALA A 47 12.84 -4.52 -4.30
N PRO A 48 12.79 -4.54 -2.95
CA PRO A 48 13.05 -5.77 -2.17
C PRO A 48 12.00 -6.86 -2.41
N MET A 49 10.75 -6.49 -2.72
CA MET A 49 9.74 -7.46 -3.13
C MET A 49 10.13 -8.14 -4.45
N LEU A 50 10.51 -7.38 -5.49
CA LEU A 50 10.92 -7.94 -6.78
C LEU A 50 12.18 -8.80 -6.66
N CYS A 51 13.20 -8.33 -5.94
CA CYS A 51 14.39 -9.14 -5.64
C CYS A 51 14.01 -10.41 -4.87
N GLY A 52 13.10 -10.30 -3.89
CA GLY A 52 12.56 -11.43 -3.15
C GLY A 52 11.80 -12.42 -4.02
N VAL A 53 10.99 -11.95 -4.98
CA VAL A 53 10.28 -12.80 -5.95
C VAL A 53 11.26 -13.60 -6.78
N VAL A 54 12.28 -12.96 -7.35
CA VAL A 54 13.31 -13.63 -8.14
C VAL A 54 14.03 -14.68 -7.28
N ALA A 55 14.47 -14.30 -6.08
CA ALA A 55 15.16 -15.21 -5.17
C ALA A 55 14.26 -16.40 -4.74
N GLY A 56 13.00 -16.16 -4.37
CA GLY A 56 12.05 -17.19 -3.96
C GLY A 56 11.71 -18.16 -5.10
N VAL A 57 11.54 -17.66 -6.32
CA VAL A 57 11.29 -18.46 -7.53
C VAL A 57 12.52 -19.31 -7.91
N CYS A 58 13.72 -18.78 -7.69
CA CYS A 58 14.99 -19.50 -7.82
C CYS A 58 15.24 -20.51 -6.68
N GLY A 59 14.42 -20.53 -5.63
CA GLY A 59 14.48 -21.50 -4.53
C GLY A 59 15.28 -21.03 -3.31
N ALA A 60 15.44 -19.72 -3.11
CA ALA A 60 15.97 -19.20 -1.85
C ALA A 60 15.06 -19.57 -0.68
N THR A 61 15.66 -19.92 0.45
CA THR A 61 14.97 -20.36 1.67
C THR A 61 14.99 -19.30 2.77
N VAL A 62 15.70 -18.20 2.52
CA VAL A 62 15.82 -17.07 3.42
C VAL A 62 14.45 -16.40 3.66
N GLN A 63 14.21 -15.98 4.90
CA GLN A 63 13.07 -15.16 5.28
C GLN A 63 13.51 -14.12 6.31
N PRO A 64 12.90 -12.92 6.33
CA PRO A 64 13.15 -11.96 7.39
C PRO A 64 12.76 -12.55 8.76
N PRO A 65 13.56 -12.31 9.82
CA PRO A 65 13.22 -12.75 11.16
C PRO A 65 11.85 -12.23 11.59
N ARG A 66 11.07 -13.04 12.30
CA ARG A 66 9.72 -12.66 12.78
C ARG A 66 9.73 -11.35 13.57
N LEU A 67 10.75 -11.15 14.40
CA LEU A 67 10.89 -9.91 15.16
C LEU A 67 11.05 -8.69 14.24
N ALA A 68 11.89 -8.78 13.20
CA ALA A 68 12.08 -7.68 12.25
C ALA A 68 10.77 -7.36 11.51
N PHE A 69 10.03 -8.39 11.09
CA PHE A 69 8.73 -8.21 10.43
C PHE A 69 7.68 -7.58 11.37
N ASN A 70 7.61 -8.03 12.62
CA ASN A 70 6.71 -7.45 13.62
C ASN A 70 7.08 -5.98 13.94
N CYS A 71 8.36 -5.67 14.07
CA CYS A 71 8.82 -4.29 14.26
C CYS A 71 8.46 -3.42 13.05
N ALA A 72 8.68 -3.91 11.83
CA ALA A 72 8.30 -3.19 10.61
C ALA A 72 6.78 -2.92 10.56
N GLN A 73 5.94 -3.90 10.90
CA GLN A 73 4.50 -3.71 11.00
C GLN A 73 4.12 -2.65 12.04
N ALA A 74 4.82 -2.62 13.18
CA ALA A 74 4.56 -1.65 14.24
C ALA A 74 4.91 -0.23 13.83
N ILE A 75 6.07 -0.03 13.21
CA ILE A 75 6.47 1.27 12.66
C ILE A 75 5.48 1.73 11.59
N LEU A 76 5.07 0.84 10.67
CA LEU A 76 4.08 1.18 9.63
C LEU A 76 2.69 1.46 10.22
N GLY A 77 2.33 0.83 11.34
CA GLY A 77 1.12 1.17 12.10
C GLY A 77 1.18 2.57 12.67
N VAL A 78 2.32 2.97 13.26
CA VAL A 78 2.53 4.34 13.76
C VAL A 78 2.60 5.36 12.62
N LEU A 79 3.19 5.03 11.47
CA LEU A 79 3.16 5.89 10.28
C LEU A 79 1.73 6.29 9.92
N ILE A 80 0.84 5.30 9.91
CA ILE A 80 -0.56 5.51 9.58
C ILE A 80 -1.26 6.36 10.65
N ALA A 81 -0.96 6.11 11.93
CA ALA A 81 -1.49 6.93 13.01
C ALA A 81 -1.05 8.40 12.89
N ALA A 82 0.23 8.65 12.64
CA ALA A 82 0.80 9.98 12.44
C ALA A 82 0.23 10.69 11.19
N SER A 83 -0.35 9.94 10.25
CA SER A 83 -1.01 10.52 9.07
C SER A 83 -2.44 11.01 9.36
N LEU A 84 -2.99 10.69 10.54
CA LEU A 84 -4.36 11.01 10.94
C LEU A 84 -4.38 12.19 11.91
N THR A 85 -4.14 13.39 11.38
CA THR A 85 -4.07 14.63 12.16
C THR A 85 -5.45 15.21 12.51
N THR A 86 -5.50 16.06 13.52
CA THR A 86 -6.70 16.80 13.94
C THR A 86 -7.25 17.73 12.85
N ASP A 87 -6.36 18.33 12.05
CA ASP A 87 -6.74 19.27 10.98
C ASP A 87 -7.54 18.59 9.86
N LEU A 88 -7.20 17.32 9.58
CA LEU A 88 -7.96 16.49 8.66
C LEU A 88 -9.38 16.26 9.18
N PHE A 89 -9.53 15.98 10.47
CA PHE A 89 -10.86 15.76 11.07
C PHE A 89 -11.77 16.98 10.97
N SER A 90 -11.26 18.19 11.24
CA SER A 90 -12.02 19.43 11.03
C SER A 90 -12.40 19.65 9.55
N SER A 91 -11.49 19.32 8.62
CA SER A 91 -11.73 19.44 7.18
C SER A 91 -12.78 18.44 6.68
N LEU A 92 -12.79 17.22 7.26
CA LEU A 92 -13.78 16.19 6.98
C LEU A 92 -15.18 16.62 7.39
N LEU A 93 -15.34 17.20 8.58
CA LEU A 93 -16.64 17.66 9.08
C LEU A 93 -17.23 18.78 8.21
N ALA A 94 -16.39 19.66 7.66
CA ALA A 94 -16.85 20.74 6.79
C ALA A 94 -17.42 20.23 5.45
N ASN A 95 -16.85 19.16 4.89
CA ASN A 95 -17.19 18.64 3.55
C ASN A 95 -17.74 17.21 3.56
N TRP A 96 -18.31 16.77 4.70
CA TRP A 96 -18.60 15.37 4.96
C TRP A 96 -19.54 14.73 3.93
N PHE A 97 -20.50 15.49 3.39
CA PHE A 97 -21.41 15.00 2.34
C PHE A 97 -20.68 14.71 1.03
N LEU A 98 -19.87 15.65 0.55
CA LEU A 98 -19.15 15.52 -0.72
C LEU A 98 -18.08 14.43 -0.61
N PHE A 99 -17.28 14.46 0.46
CA PHE A 99 -16.28 13.44 0.73
C PHE A 99 -16.92 12.07 0.92
N GLY A 100 -18.02 11.99 1.68
CA GLY A 100 -18.77 10.76 1.90
C GLY A 100 -19.29 10.17 0.59
N PHE A 101 -19.84 10.99 -0.30
CA PHE A 101 -20.31 10.55 -1.62
C PHE A 101 -19.17 9.98 -2.48
N VAL A 102 -18.05 10.71 -2.62
CA VAL A 102 -16.90 10.28 -3.42
C VAL A 102 -16.29 9.00 -2.86
N VAL A 103 -16.12 8.94 -1.54
CA VAL A 103 -15.56 7.77 -0.86
C VAL A 103 -16.48 6.56 -0.98
N LEU A 104 -17.78 6.73 -0.79
CA LEU A 104 -18.75 5.65 -0.95
C LEU A 104 -18.75 5.12 -2.39
N ALA A 105 -18.80 6.01 -3.37
CA ALA A 105 -18.79 5.63 -4.79
C ALA A 105 -17.52 4.86 -5.17
N THR A 106 -16.35 5.32 -4.72
CA THR A 106 -15.06 4.66 -5.00
C THR A 106 -14.92 3.32 -4.28
N ILE A 107 -15.40 3.20 -3.02
CA ILE A 107 -15.42 1.93 -2.29
C ILE A 107 -16.37 0.93 -2.95
N LEU A 108 -17.56 1.37 -3.38
CA LEU A 108 -18.52 0.50 -4.08
C LEU A 108 -17.96 0.00 -5.41
N ALA A 109 -17.38 0.89 -6.22
CA ALA A 109 -16.75 0.50 -7.49
C ALA A 109 -15.59 -0.48 -7.28
N SER A 110 -14.73 -0.23 -6.28
CA SER A 110 -13.60 -1.10 -5.96
C SER A 110 -14.04 -2.45 -5.36
N SER A 111 -15.11 -2.45 -4.58
CA SER A 111 -15.72 -3.67 -4.03
C SER A 111 -16.38 -4.50 -5.13
N LEU A 112 -17.04 -3.85 -6.09
CA LEU A 112 -17.61 -4.50 -7.27
C LEU A 112 -16.51 -5.12 -8.14
N ALA A 113 -15.41 -4.39 -8.38
CA ALA A 113 -14.25 -4.93 -9.08
C ALA A 113 -13.68 -6.18 -8.37
N GLY A 114 -13.53 -6.12 -7.04
CA GLY A 114 -13.08 -7.26 -6.23
C GLY A 114 -14.04 -8.45 -6.27
N TYR A 115 -15.35 -8.16 -6.25
CA TYR A 115 -16.40 -9.16 -6.40
C TYR A 115 -16.32 -9.85 -7.77
N LEU A 116 -16.18 -9.10 -8.86
CA LEU A 116 -16.07 -9.66 -10.22
C LEU A 116 -14.81 -10.50 -10.38
N ILE A 117 -13.66 -10.01 -9.89
CA ILE A 117 -12.39 -10.75 -9.90
C ILE A 117 -12.53 -12.09 -9.14
N SER A 118 -13.20 -12.05 -7.99
CA SER A 118 -13.40 -13.25 -7.15
C SER A 118 -14.44 -14.20 -7.76
N ARG A 119 -15.51 -13.67 -8.34
CA ARG A 119 -16.59 -14.44 -8.99
C ARG A 119 -16.11 -15.14 -10.27
N TRP A 120 -15.24 -14.51 -11.04
CA TRP A 120 -14.65 -15.10 -12.24
C TRP A 120 -13.45 -16.01 -11.94
N HIS A 121 -13.22 -16.37 -10.67
CA HIS A 121 -12.12 -17.23 -10.23
C HIS A 121 -10.73 -16.76 -10.73
N ILE A 122 -10.58 -15.46 -10.96
CA ILE A 122 -9.29 -14.86 -11.34
C ILE A 122 -8.34 -14.91 -10.15
N MET A 123 -8.87 -14.76 -8.92
CA MET A 123 -8.11 -14.87 -7.68
C MET A 123 -8.69 -15.94 -6.76
N PRO A 124 -7.85 -16.67 -6.00
CA PRO A 124 -8.33 -17.62 -5.00
C PRO A 124 -8.89 -16.89 -3.77
N GLY A 125 -10.09 -17.33 -3.34
CA GLY A 125 -10.73 -16.91 -2.11
C GLY A 125 -11.02 -15.41 -2.04
N THR A 126 -10.67 -14.78 -0.92
CA THR A 126 -10.91 -13.35 -0.66
C THR A 126 -9.79 -12.43 -1.14
N SER A 127 -8.73 -12.99 -1.74
CA SER A 127 -7.56 -12.22 -2.20
C SER A 127 -7.94 -11.17 -3.24
N GLY A 128 -8.91 -11.46 -4.11
CA GLY A 128 -9.42 -10.48 -5.09
C GLY A 128 -10.08 -9.27 -4.43
N VAL A 129 -10.79 -9.46 -3.32
CA VAL A 129 -11.47 -8.39 -2.58
C VAL A 129 -10.47 -7.53 -1.83
N TRP A 130 -9.51 -8.14 -1.14
CA TRP A 130 -8.43 -7.41 -0.45
C TRP A 130 -7.50 -6.70 -1.45
N GLY A 131 -7.25 -7.30 -2.62
CA GLY A 131 -6.43 -6.71 -3.67
C GLY A 131 -7.10 -5.54 -4.40
N SER A 132 -8.43 -5.54 -4.50
CA SER A 132 -9.17 -4.44 -5.12
C SER A 132 -9.52 -3.32 -4.15
N ALA A 133 -9.55 -3.60 -2.84
CA ALA A 133 -9.90 -2.62 -1.81
C ALA A 133 -9.00 -1.37 -1.89
N PRO A 134 -9.58 -0.16 -1.94
CA PRO A 134 -8.81 1.06 -2.01
C PRO A 134 -8.27 1.41 -0.62
N GLY A 135 -7.00 1.82 -0.50
CA GLY A 135 -6.39 2.11 0.80
C GLY A 135 -4.86 2.03 0.74
N ALA A 136 -4.20 2.23 1.89
CA ALA A 136 -2.75 2.11 1.98
C ALA A 136 -2.34 0.67 1.64
N ALA A 137 -1.55 0.52 0.57
CA ALA A 137 -1.25 -0.77 -0.03
C ALA A 137 -0.63 -1.74 0.98
N THR A 138 0.33 -1.28 1.79
CA THR A 138 0.96 -2.09 2.85
C THR A 138 -0.01 -2.54 3.91
N ALA A 139 -0.88 -1.65 4.40
CA ALA A 139 -1.91 -1.98 5.37
C ALA A 139 -2.82 -3.10 4.86
N MET A 140 -3.26 -2.99 3.60
CA MET A 140 -4.15 -3.97 2.98
C MET A 140 -3.47 -5.34 2.82
N VAL A 141 -2.18 -5.37 2.50
CA VAL A 141 -1.41 -6.62 2.41
C VAL A 141 -1.25 -7.29 3.78
N ILE A 142 -0.92 -6.50 4.81
CA ILE A 142 -0.78 -7.00 6.19
C ILE A 142 -2.14 -7.51 6.71
N MET A 143 -3.23 -6.81 6.42
CA MET A 143 -4.58 -7.25 6.78
C MET A 143 -4.99 -8.50 6.01
N ALA A 144 -4.74 -8.56 4.71
CA ALA A 144 -5.01 -9.75 3.91
C ALA A 144 -4.35 -10.99 4.52
N GLU A 145 -3.07 -10.89 4.91
CA GLU A 145 -2.36 -11.98 5.58
C GLU A 145 -3.03 -12.38 6.90
N ALA A 146 -3.41 -11.41 7.73
CA ALA A 146 -4.08 -11.64 9.01
C ALA A 146 -5.46 -12.30 8.88
N PHE A 147 -6.16 -12.06 7.77
CA PHE A 147 -7.45 -12.66 7.45
C PHE A 147 -7.35 -13.90 6.54
N GLY A 148 -6.15 -14.45 6.34
CA GLY A 148 -5.91 -15.69 5.62
C GLY A 148 -6.01 -15.60 4.09
N ALA A 149 -6.02 -14.39 3.52
CA ALA A 149 -5.90 -14.18 2.09
C ALA A 149 -4.43 -14.28 1.64
N ASP A 150 -4.21 -14.53 0.34
CA ASP A 150 -2.85 -14.61 -0.19
C ASP A 150 -2.24 -13.22 -0.32
N SER A 151 -1.42 -12.83 0.68
CA SER A 151 -0.78 -11.51 0.76
C SER A 151 0.12 -11.20 -0.43
N ARG A 152 0.64 -12.23 -1.12
CA ARG A 152 1.45 -12.08 -2.34
C ARG A 152 0.61 -11.57 -3.51
N LEU A 153 -0.56 -12.17 -3.71
CA LEU A 153 -1.48 -11.78 -4.78
C LEU A 153 -2.09 -10.41 -4.49
N VAL A 154 -2.43 -10.14 -3.23
CA VAL A 154 -2.91 -8.83 -2.79
C VAL A 154 -1.86 -7.75 -3.01
N ALA A 155 -0.60 -8.00 -2.61
CA ALA A 155 0.50 -7.05 -2.83
C ALA A 155 0.66 -6.76 -4.32
N PHE A 156 0.74 -7.79 -5.15
CA PHE A 156 0.83 -7.61 -6.59
C PHE A 156 -0.30 -6.72 -7.15
N MET A 157 -1.56 -6.99 -6.77
CA MET A 157 -2.70 -6.18 -7.22
C MET A 157 -2.62 -4.72 -6.74
N GLN A 158 -2.34 -4.51 -5.46
CA GLN A 158 -2.27 -3.19 -4.83
C GLN A 158 -1.14 -2.35 -5.45
N TYR A 159 0.03 -2.93 -5.65
CA TYR A 159 1.17 -2.23 -6.21
C TYR A 159 1.06 -2.00 -7.72
N LEU A 160 0.53 -2.97 -8.48
CA LEU A 160 0.23 -2.76 -9.88
C LEU A 160 -0.77 -1.61 -10.06
N ARG A 161 -1.80 -1.54 -9.20
CA ARG A 161 -2.75 -0.41 -9.16
C ARG A 161 -2.04 0.90 -8.87
N VAL A 162 -1.23 0.96 -7.82
CA VAL A 162 -0.48 2.18 -7.46
C VAL A 162 0.38 2.66 -8.64
N VAL A 163 1.13 1.77 -9.30
CA VAL A 163 1.96 2.14 -10.45
C VAL A 163 1.13 2.67 -11.62
N ILE A 164 0.07 1.95 -12.03
CA ILE A 164 -0.77 2.36 -13.17
C ILE A 164 -1.45 3.70 -12.86
N VAL A 165 -2.05 3.82 -11.67
CA VAL A 165 -2.80 5.01 -11.28
C VAL A 165 -1.87 6.23 -11.16
N THR A 166 -0.70 6.08 -10.55
CA THR A 166 0.30 7.15 -10.46
C THR A 166 0.82 7.54 -11.84
N ALA A 167 1.04 6.58 -12.75
CA ALA A 167 1.45 6.88 -14.12
C ALA A 167 0.37 7.67 -14.88
N VAL A 168 -0.90 7.29 -14.76
CA VAL A 168 -2.02 8.04 -15.36
C VAL A 168 -2.15 9.43 -14.72
N ALA A 169 -2.06 9.53 -13.40
CA ALA A 169 -2.12 10.81 -12.68
C ALA A 169 -0.97 11.75 -13.10
N ALA A 170 0.26 11.23 -13.20
CA ALA A 170 1.41 12.00 -13.66
C ALA A 170 1.27 12.44 -15.12
N LEU A 171 0.72 11.56 -15.98
CA LEU A 171 0.40 11.92 -17.36
C LEU A 171 -0.64 13.03 -17.44
N LEU A 172 -1.71 12.94 -16.66
CA LEU A 172 -2.74 14.00 -16.60
C LEU A 172 -2.16 15.29 -16.04
N ALA A 173 -1.36 15.24 -14.97
CA ALA A 173 -0.71 16.43 -14.41
C ALA A 173 0.17 17.13 -15.47
N ARG A 174 0.94 16.38 -16.27
CA ARG A 174 1.75 16.94 -17.37
C ARG A 174 0.93 17.56 -18.51
N LEU A 175 -0.27 17.03 -18.77
CA LEU A 175 -1.13 17.53 -19.85
C LEU A 175 -1.95 18.76 -19.44
N PHE A 176 -2.29 18.87 -18.15
CA PHE A 176 -3.20 19.90 -17.63
C PHE A 176 -2.49 21.00 -16.81
N VAL A 177 -1.23 20.81 -16.39
CA VAL A 177 -0.49 21.75 -15.55
C VAL A 177 0.95 21.91 -16.05
N ASP A 178 1.40 23.16 -16.17
CA ASP A 178 2.81 23.49 -16.36
C ASP A 178 3.60 23.04 -15.13
N THR A 179 4.29 21.90 -15.26
CA THR A 179 5.09 21.28 -14.18
C THR A 179 6.50 21.86 -14.07
N SER A 180 6.81 22.91 -14.83
CA SER A 180 8.10 23.60 -14.91
C SER A 180 8.50 24.36 -13.63
N GLY A 181 7.60 24.47 -12.64
CA GLY A 181 7.85 25.13 -11.35
C GLY A 181 7.91 24.21 -10.13
N ALA A 182 7.83 22.88 -10.29
CA ALA A 182 7.85 21.96 -9.16
C ALA A 182 9.24 21.95 -8.50
N VAL A 183 9.36 22.59 -7.33
CA VAL A 183 10.56 22.51 -6.50
C VAL A 183 10.56 21.12 -5.86
N GLU A 184 11.50 20.26 -6.26
CA GLU A 184 11.76 19.02 -5.55
C GLU A 184 12.11 19.35 -4.09
N GLN A 185 11.20 19.01 -3.16
CA GLN A 185 11.53 19.07 -1.75
C GLN A 185 12.46 17.89 -1.43
N VAL A 186 13.75 18.20 -1.30
CA VAL A 186 14.75 17.22 -0.85
C VAL A 186 14.47 16.88 0.60
N VAL A 187 13.80 15.75 0.84
CA VAL A 187 13.59 15.21 2.18
C VAL A 187 14.94 14.69 2.70
N PRO A 188 15.49 15.24 3.81
CA PRO A 188 16.76 14.77 4.34
C PRO A 188 16.62 13.31 4.80
N TRP A 189 17.50 12.43 4.32
CA TRP A 189 17.44 11.00 4.66
C TRP A 189 17.75 10.74 6.14
N PHE A 190 18.62 11.57 6.71
CA PHE A 190 19.02 11.54 8.12
C PHE A 190 18.70 12.87 8.81
N PRO A 191 17.41 13.12 9.13
CA PRO A 191 17.05 14.30 9.90
C PRO A 191 17.58 14.19 11.34
N PRO A 192 17.87 15.32 12.02
CA PRO A 192 18.19 15.29 13.45
C PRO A 192 17.03 14.69 14.24
N LEU A 193 17.35 13.75 15.13
CA LEU A 193 16.35 13.06 15.94
C LEU A 193 15.89 13.94 17.09
N VAL A 194 14.59 14.21 17.12
CA VAL A 194 13.91 14.79 18.28
C VAL A 194 13.57 13.64 19.21
N TRP A 195 14.44 13.40 20.19
CA TRP A 195 14.36 12.23 21.08
C TRP A 195 12.98 11.99 21.72
N PRO A 196 12.21 13.02 22.15
CA PRO A 196 10.86 12.81 22.66
C PRO A 196 9.91 12.19 21.63
N GLU A 197 9.87 12.74 20.42
CA GLU A 197 8.96 12.31 19.35
C GLU A 197 9.36 10.94 18.79
N PHE A 198 10.66 10.73 18.58
CA PHE A 198 11.19 9.44 18.14
C PHE A 198 11.02 8.35 19.20
N GLY A 199 11.27 8.69 20.47
CA GLY A 199 11.03 7.81 21.61
C GLY A 199 9.55 7.43 21.73
N ALA A 200 8.65 8.39 21.49
CA ALA A 200 7.22 8.13 21.49
C ALA A 200 6.79 7.21 20.35
N THR A 201 7.31 7.40 19.13
CA THR A 201 7.11 6.46 18.00
C THR A 201 7.48 5.02 18.40
N LEU A 202 8.67 4.83 18.97
CA LEU A 202 9.14 3.50 19.40
C LEU A 202 8.30 2.93 20.54
N LEU A 203 7.96 3.74 21.53
CA LEU A 203 7.18 3.34 22.69
C LEU A 203 5.75 2.94 22.31
N VAL A 204 5.10 3.71 21.43
CA VAL A 204 3.78 3.37 20.88
C VAL A 204 3.84 2.13 19.99
N ALA A 205 4.89 1.95 19.19
CA ALA A 205 5.11 0.74 18.41
C ALA A 205 5.21 -0.51 19.31
N VAL A 206 5.96 -0.43 20.41
CA VAL A 206 6.12 -1.55 21.35
C VAL A 206 4.86 -1.79 22.16
N ILE A 207 4.36 -0.77 22.86
CA ILE A 207 3.19 -0.90 23.74
C ILE A 207 1.95 -1.25 22.93
N GLY A 208 1.73 -0.58 21.80
CA GLY A 208 0.62 -0.89 20.92
C GLY A 208 0.67 -2.32 20.41
N GLY A 209 1.86 -2.83 20.05
CA GLY A 209 2.03 -4.22 19.62
C GLY A 209 1.73 -5.22 20.74
N LEU A 210 2.20 -4.94 21.96
CA LEU A 210 1.93 -5.77 23.14
C LEU A 210 0.44 -5.78 23.52
N VAL A 211 -0.19 -4.61 23.53
CA VAL A 211 -1.64 -4.44 23.81
C VAL A 211 -2.46 -5.12 22.72
N GLY A 212 -2.12 -4.92 21.45
CA GLY A 212 -2.77 -5.58 20.33
C GLY A 212 -2.68 -7.11 20.42
N ASN A 213 -1.54 -7.62 20.87
CA ASN A 213 -1.33 -9.05 21.09
C ASN A 213 -2.16 -9.58 22.27
N ALA A 214 -2.21 -8.85 23.38
CA ALA A 214 -3.03 -9.19 24.53
C ALA A 214 -4.54 -9.21 24.18
N LEU A 215 -4.98 -8.28 23.34
CA LEU A 215 -6.36 -8.19 22.84
C LEU A 215 -6.67 -9.17 21.70
N ARG A 216 -5.71 -10.02 21.29
CA ARG A 216 -5.85 -11.02 20.22
C ARG A 216 -6.35 -10.43 18.91
N MET A 217 -5.86 -9.25 18.55
CA MET A 217 -6.18 -8.61 17.28
C MET A 217 -5.66 -9.46 16.10
N PRO A 218 -6.31 -9.46 14.92
CA PRO A 218 -5.87 -10.23 13.76
C PRO A 218 -4.42 -9.93 13.32
N SER A 219 -4.00 -8.68 13.43
CA SER A 219 -2.63 -8.25 13.20
C SER A 219 -2.19 -7.35 14.36
N PRO A 220 -1.69 -7.95 15.46
CA PRO A 220 -1.49 -7.24 16.72
C PRO A 220 -0.40 -6.17 16.61
N PHE A 221 0.68 -6.47 15.89
CA PHE A 221 1.81 -5.56 15.71
C PHE A 221 1.55 -4.45 14.70
N PHE A 222 0.47 -4.50 13.90
CA PHE A 222 0.10 -3.40 13.01
C PHE A 222 -1.09 -2.61 13.57
N LEU A 223 -2.20 -3.29 13.87
CA LEU A 223 -3.44 -2.65 14.34
C LEU A 223 -3.27 -2.06 15.74
N GLY A 224 -2.53 -2.73 16.63
CA GLY A 224 -2.32 -2.26 17.99
C GLY A 224 -1.63 -0.90 18.05
N PRO A 225 -0.42 -0.74 17.47
CA PRO A 225 0.28 0.55 17.38
C PRO A 225 -0.49 1.61 16.64
N MET A 226 -1.19 1.23 15.57
CA MET A 226 -2.01 2.17 14.80
C MET A 226 -3.17 2.72 15.64
N ILE A 227 -3.96 1.87 16.30
CA ILE A 227 -5.09 2.31 17.13
C ILE A 227 -4.59 3.15 18.30
N LEU A 228 -3.54 2.70 19.00
CA LEU A 228 -2.96 3.43 20.11
C LEU A 228 -2.40 4.79 19.66
N GLY A 229 -1.66 4.81 18.55
CA GLY A 229 -1.11 6.03 17.98
C GLY A 229 -2.20 7.03 17.60
N VAL A 230 -3.28 6.57 16.96
CA VAL A 230 -4.42 7.43 16.59
C VAL A 230 -5.07 8.06 17.82
N VAL A 231 -5.27 7.29 18.89
CA VAL A 231 -5.84 7.83 20.14
C VAL A 231 -4.92 8.91 20.74
N LEU A 232 -3.60 8.69 20.72
CA LEU A 232 -2.64 9.65 21.27
C LEU A 232 -2.46 10.90 20.41
N GLU A 233 -2.51 10.74 19.08
CA GLU A 233 -2.47 11.83 18.10
C GLU A 233 -3.69 12.74 18.28
N PHE A 234 -4.91 12.18 18.34
CA PHE A 234 -6.13 12.96 18.54
C PHE A 234 -6.23 13.58 19.93
N ALA A 235 -5.61 12.98 20.94
CA ALA A 235 -5.51 13.57 22.26
C ALA A 235 -4.52 14.76 22.31
N GLY A 236 -3.69 14.93 21.28
CA GLY A 236 -2.61 15.92 21.24
C GLY A 236 -1.51 15.64 22.27
N TRP A 237 -1.40 14.40 22.75
CA TRP A 237 -0.47 14.02 23.83
C TRP A 237 0.92 13.68 23.31
N VAL A 238 1.01 13.26 22.05
CA VAL A 238 2.24 12.76 21.44
C VAL A 238 2.34 13.33 20.04
N ALA A 239 3.55 13.75 19.67
CA ALA A 239 3.94 13.97 18.28
C ALA A 239 4.88 12.84 17.85
N PHE A 240 4.68 12.33 16.64
CA PHE A 240 5.47 11.23 16.09
C PHE A 240 6.54 11.72 15.13
N GLN A 241 7.78 11.26 15.34
CA GLN A 241 8.84 11.40 14.36
C GLN A 241 9.11 10.04 13.70
N LEU A 242 8.93 9.96 12.38
CA LEU A 242 9.22 8.76 11.57
C LEU A 242 10.28 9.08 10.52
N PRO A 243 11.58 8.90 10.85
CA PRO A 243 12.66 9.19 9.92
C PRO A 243 12.59 8.35 8.64
N PRO A 244 12.97 8.90 7.46
CA PRO A 244 12.89 8.19 6.19
C PRO A 244 13.65 6.85 6.18
N TRP A 245 14.83 6.79 6.80
CA TRP A 245 15.61 5.56 6.90
C TRP A 245 14.88 4.44 7.68
N LEU A 246 14.08 4.80 8.70
CA LEU A 246 13.32 3.85 9.52
C LEU A 246 12.13 3.30 8.72
N LEU A 247 11.44 4.17 7.99
CA LEU A 247 10.35 3.79 7.10
C LEU A 247 10.86 2.92 5.95
N ALA A 248 11.96 3.32 5.30
CA ALA A 248 12.60 2.54 4.25
C ALA A 248 12.96 1.13 4.74
N GLY A 249 13.62 1.02 5.90
CA GLY A 249 13.94 -0.28 6.49
C GLY A 249 12.70 -1.14 6.76
N SER A 250 11.62 -0.52 7.26
CA SER A 250 10.35 -1.21 7.53
C SER A 250 9.69 -1.70 6.24
N TYR A 251 9.60 -0.85 5.22
CA TYR A 251 9.09 -1.21 3.89
C TYR A 251 9.95 -2.30 3.23
N MET A 252 11.27 -2.27 3.38
CA MET A 252 12.15 -3.30 2.83
C MET A 252 11.92 -4.67 3.47
N VAL A 253 11.80 -4.72 4.80
CA VAL A 253 11.51 -5.97 5.52
C VAL A 253 10.16 -6.56 5.08
N VAL A 254 9.12 -5.72 4.94
CA VAL A 254 7.82 -6.15 4.43
C VAL A 254 7.93 -6.62 2.98
N GLY A 255 8.67 -5.90 2.13
CA GLY A 255 8.92 -6.28 0.74
C GLY A 255 9.58 -7.66 0.62
N TRP A 256 10.65 -7.92 1.37
CA TRP A 256 11.28 -9.24 1.42
C TRP A 256 10.33 -10.32 1.95
N ALA A 257 9.59 -10.03 3.03
CA ALA A 257 8.65 -10.98 3.63
C ALA A 257 7.59 -11.45 2.62
N ILE A 258 7.09 -10.54 1.77
CA ILE A 258 6.13 -10.84 0.71
C ILE A 258 6.82 -11.55 -0.46
N GLY A 259 7.90 -10.96 -0.98
CA GLY A 259 8.59 -11.40 -2.19
C GLY A 259 9.15 -12.81 -2.08
N LEU A 260 9.85 -13.11 -0.97
CA LEU A 260 10.49 -14.42 -0.75
C LEU A 260 9.49 -15.58 -0.63
N ARG A 261 8.20 -15.29 -0.41
CA ARG A 261 7.14 -16.29 -0.37
C ARG A 261 6.60 -16.64 -1.76
N PHE A 262 7.01 -15.94 -2.83
CA PHE A 262 6.59 -16.29 -4.19
C PHE A 262 7.24 -17.59 -4.66
N THR A 263 6.43 -18.42 -5.31
CA THR A 263 6.85 -19.66 -5.94
C THR A 263 6.56 -19.61 -7.44
N ARG A 264 7.22 -20.49 -8.23
CA ARG A 264 6.98 -20.56 -9.69
C ARG A 264 5.50 -20.69 -10.07
N PRO A 265 4.68 -21.55 -9.41
CA PRO A 265 3.26 -21.63 -9.72
C PRO A 265 2.50 -20.32 -9.48
N ILE A 266 2.81 -19.61 -8.39
CA ILE A 266 2.17 -18.35 -8.02
C ILE A 266 2.54 -17.25 -9.03
N LEU A 267 3.83 -17.15 -9.39
CA LEU A 267 4.27 -16.16 -10.38
C LEU A 267 3.60 -16.42 -11.74
N ARG A 268 3.51 -17.68 -12.18
CA ARG A 268 2.78 -18.03 -13.42
C ARG A 268 1.30 -17.66 -13.34
N HIS A 269 0.67 -17.86 -12.19
CA HIS A 269 -0.71 -17.45 -11.98
C HIS A 269 -0.83 -15.93 -12.12
N VAL A 270 0.00 -15.16 -11.40
CA VAL A 270 0.07 -13.69 -11.47
C VAL A 270 0.23 -13.17 -12.89
N VAL A 271 1.20 -13.70 -13.65
CA VAL A 271 1.43 -13.27 -15.04
C VAL A 271 0.22 -13.59 -15.93
N ARG A 272 -0.46 -14.71 -15.71
CA ARG A 272 -1.65 -15.10 -16.46
C ARG A 272 -2.85 -14.19 -16.18
N VAL A 273 -2.99 -13.69 -14.96
CA VAL A 273 -4.13 -12.86 -14.53
C VAL A 273 -3.86 -11.36 -14.63
N LEU A 274 -2.62 -10.98 -14.93
CA LEU A 274 -2.15 -9.61 -15.13
C LEU A 274 -3.04 -8.80 -16.09
N PRO A 275 -3.42 -9.28 -17.30
CA PRO A 275 -4.26 -8.48 -18.20
C PRO A 275 -5.66 -8.21 -17.61
N GLN A 276 -6.27 -9.18 -16.91
CA GLN A 276 -7.56 -8.98 -16.26
C GLN A 276 -7.48 -7.95 -15.12
N ILE A 277 -6.42 -8.01 -14.30
CA ILE A 277 -6.21 -7.04 -13.21
C ILE A 277 -5.97 -5.65 -13.77
N THR A 278 -5.10 -5.51 -14.78
CA THR A 278 -4.85 -4.25 -15.47
C THR A 278 -6.15 -3.68 -16.04
N THR A 279 -6.97 -4.51 -16.69
CA THR A 279 -8.27 -4.08 -17.23
C THR A 279 -9.20 -3.58 -16.12
N SER A 280 -9.28 -4.30 -15.01
CA SER A 280 -10.06 -3.87 -13.84
C SER A 280 -9.58 -2.55 -13.26
N ILE A 281 -8.26 -2.32 -13.20
CA ILE A 281 -7.67 -1.06 -12.72
C ILE A 281 -8.01 0.08 -13.69
N LEU A 282 -7.87 -0.14 -14.99
CA LEU A 282 -8.20 0.87 -16.01
C LEU A 282 -9.68 1.25 -15.98
N LEU A 283 -10.59 0.28 -15.83
CA LEU A 283 -12.01 0.54 -15.64
C LEU A 283 -12.28 1.38 -14.39
N LEU A 284 -11.59 1.08 -13.28
CA LEU A 284 -11.71 1.87 -12.05
C LEU A 284 -11.17 3.29 -12.23
N VAL A 285 -10.06 3.46 -12.97
CA VAL A 285 -9.50 4.78 -13.31
C VAL A 285 -10.48 5.60 -14.15
N VAL A 286 -11.11 4.99 -15.17
CA VAL A 286 -12.14 5.65 -15.98
C VAL A 286 -13.33 6.06 -15.13
N PHE A 287 -13.79 5.17 -14.24
CA PHE A 287 -14.87 5.48 -13.30
C PHE A 287 -14.52 6.67 -12.39
N CYS A 288 -13.29 6.72 -11.85
CA CYS A 288 -12.85 7.83 -11.03
C CYS A 288 -12.72 9.14 -11.82
N GLY A 289 -12.34 9.07 -13.10
CA GLY A 289 -12.38 10.21 -14.03
C GLY A 289 -13.80 10.75 -14.23
N GLY A 290 -14.80 9.86 -14.36
CA GLY A 290 -16.21 10.25 -14.43
C GLY A 290 -16.74 10.87 -13.13
N LEU A 291 -16.31 10.37 -11.97
CA LEU A 291 -16.59 11.02 -10.70
C LEU A 291 -15.92 12.40 -10.60
N ALA A 292 -14.69 12.53 -11.11
CA ALA A 292 -13.99 13.82 -11.13
C ALA A 292 -14.73 14.84 -12.01
N SER A 293 -15.23 14.44 -13.18
CA SER A 293 -16.03 15.34 -14.03
C SER A 293 -17.32 15.80 -13.34
N LEU A 294 -17.93 14.94 -12.51
CA LEU A 294 -19.09 15.31 -11.70
C LEU A 294 -18.70 16.35 -10.64
N LEU A 295 -17.57 16.18 -9.96
CA LEU A 295 -17.08 17.17 -9.00
C LEU A 295 -16.77 18.53 -9.64
N ILE A 296 -16.18 18.53 -10.84
CA ILE A 296 -15.92 19.78 -11.58
C ILE A 296 -17.24 20.49 -11.89
N ALA A 297 -18.26 19.75 -12.36
CA ALA A 297 -19.53 20.34 -12.75
C ALA A 297 -20.39 20.85 -11.58
N PHE A 298 -20.34 20.17 -10.42
CA PHE A 298 -21.24 20.46 -9.29
C PHE A 298 -20.59 21.17 -8.11
N ALA A 299 -19.25 21.13 -7.99
CA ALA A 299 -18.54 21.66 -6.82
C ALA A 299 -17.44 22.67 -7.17
N ASP A 300 -17.32 23.08 -8.45
CA ASP A 300 -16.35 24.06 -8.95
C ASP A 300 -14.90 23.76 -8.51
N VAL A 301 -14.58 22.48 -8.42
CA VAL A 301 -13.24 21.99 -8.04
C VAL A 301 -12.37 21.94 -9.28
N ASP A 302 -11.10 22.34 -9.16
CA ASP A 302 -10.17 22.28 -10.27
C ASP A 302 -9.99 20.84 -10.79
N PRO A 303 -9.79 20.64 -12.10
CA PRO A 303 -9.82 19.31 -12.70
C PRO A 303 -8.80 18.33 -12.12
N LEU A 304 -7.62 18.81 -11.75
CA LEU A 304 -6.56 17.97 -11.21
C LEU A 304 -6.84 17.58 -9.76
N THR A 305 -7.29 18.50 -8.90
CA THR A 305 -7.77 18.21 -7.54
C THR A 305 -8.91 17.22 -7.57
N ALA A 306 -9.91 17.42 -8.45
CA ALA A 306 -11.04 16.52 -8.58
C ALA A 306 -10.59 15.10 -8.93
N TYR A 307 -9.68 14.95 -9.89
CA TYR A 307 -9.13 13.65 -10.28
C TYR A 307 -8.27 13.02 -9.17
N LEU A 308 -7.36 13.77 -8.57
CA LEU A 308 -6.48 13.29 -7.51
C LEU A 308 -7.27 12.89 -6.25
N ALA A 309 -8.37 13.60 -5.94
CA ALA A 309 -9.26 13.27 -4.83
C ALA A 309 -10.07 11.99 -5.08
N THR A 310 -10.55 11.75 -6.31
CA THR A 310 -11.33 10.54 -6.63
C THR A 310 -10.45 9.32 -6.91
N SER A 311 -9.20 9.51 -7.32
CA SER A 311 -8.27 8.46 -7.74
C SER A 311 -8.02 7.37 -6.67
N PRO A 312 -8.01 6.07 -7.02
CA PRO A 312 -7.78 4.93 -6.11
C PRO A 312 -6.30 4.61 -5.87
N GLY A 313 -5.41 5.57 -6.15
CA GLY A 313 -3.96 5.41 -6.05
C GLY A 313 -3.44 5.34 -4.62
N GLY A 314 -2.12 5.16 -4.50
CA GLY A 314 -1.44 5.24 -3.22
C GLY A 314 -1.52 6.66 -2.68
N MET A 315 -1.99 6.81 -1.46
CA MET A 315 -2.12 8.09 -0.76
C MET A 315 -0.82 8.91 -0.83
N ASP A 316 0.32 8.27 -0.57
CA ASP A 316 1.64 8.92 -0.61
C ASP A 316 1.99 9.45 -2.01
N SER A 317 1.66 8.68 -3.06
CA SER A 317 1.96 9.04 -4.45
C SER A 317 1.09 10.20 -4.92
N ILE A 318 -0.18 10.18 -4.55
CA ILE A 318 -1.14 11.24 -4.86
C ILE A 318 -0.75 12.53 -4.11
N ALA A 319 -0.31 12.42 -2.86
CA ALA A 319 0.18 13.56 -2.09
C ALA A 319 1.38 14.24 -2.76
N ILE A 320 2.35 13.47 -3.26
CA ILE A 320 3.51 14.01 -3.98
C ILE A 320 3.07 14.72 -5.27
N ILE A 321 2.20 14.10 -6.07
CA ILE A 321 1.71 14.72 -7.31
C ILE A 321 0.92 16.00 -7.01
N ALA A 322 0.07 15.98 -5.99
CA ALA A 322 -0.72 17.14 -5.56
C ALA A 322 0.15 18.28 -5.03
N ALA A 323 1.22 17.97 -4.29
CA ALA A 323 2.15 18.97 -3.76
C ALA A 323 3.02 19.61 -4.85
N SER A 324 3.33 18.87 -5.91
CA SER A 324 4.14 19.35 -7.03
C SER A 324 3.34 20.08 -8.11
N ALA A 325 2.01 20.02 -8.07
CA ALA A 325 1.14 20.63 -9.07
C ALA A 325 0.67 22.03 -8.65
N GLN A 326 0.79 22.99 -9.56
CA GLN A 326 0.30 24.35 -9.35
C GLN A 326 -1.24 24.37 -9.45
N ASN A 327 -1.91 25.08 -8.53
CA ASN A 327 -3.38 25.17 -8.40
C ASN A 327 -4.13 23.91 -7.93
N VAL A 328 -3.49 23.02 -7.16
CA VAL A 328 -4.16 21.88 -6.52
C VAL A 328 -4.49 22.18 -5.05
N ASN A 329 -5.72 21.91 -4.64
CA ASN A 329 -6.12 21.97 -3.23
C ASN A 329 -5.69 20.69 -2.51
N LEU A 330 -4.45 20.68 -2.00
CA LEU A 330 -3.86 19.56 -1.29
C LEU A 330 -4.74 19.10 -0.12
N SER A 331 -5.29 20.03 0.66
CA SER A 331 -6.14 19.74 1.82
C SER A 331 -7.41 18.96 1.43
N PHE A 332 -8.02 19.32 0.30
CA PHE A 332 -9.19 18.62 -0.24
C PHE A 332 -8.84 17.20 -0.68
N VAL A 333 -7.75 17.03 -1.45
CA VAL A 333 -7.28 15.72 -1.92
C VAL A 333 -6.97 14.81 -0.74
N MET A 334 -6.18 15.30 0.22
CA MET A 334 -5.77 14.53 1.38
C MET A 334 -6.97 14.18 2.27
N GLY A 335 -7.94 15.10 2.44
CA GLY A 335 -9.18 14.83 3.16
C GLY A 335 -9.95 13.62 2.59
N VAL A 336 -10.20 13.59 1.27
CA VAL A 336 -10.91 12.47 0.63
C VAL A 336 -10.13 11.16 0.74
N GLN A 337 -8.81 11.19 0.51
CA GLN A 337 -7.99 9.99 0.57
C GLN A 337 -7.89 9.42 1.99
N MET A 338 -7.80 10.29 2.99
CA MET A 338 -7.78 9.90 4.40
C MET A 338 -9.11 9.33 4.86
N LEU A 339 -10.23 9.97 4.50
CA LEU A 339 -11.56 9.44 4.82
C LEU A 339 -11.74 8.03 4.24
N ARG A 340 -11.33 7.85 2.97
CA ARG A 340 -11.37 6.55 2.32
C ARG A 340 -10.53 5.52 3.04
N PHE A 341 -9.30 5.89 3.38
CA PHE A 341 -8.40 5.03 4.11
C PHE A 341 -8.99 4.62 5.47
N LEU A 342 -9.52 5.57 6.25
CA LEU A 342 -10.18 5.30 7.53
C LEU A 342 -11.39 4.37 7.38
N ILE A 343 -12.27 4.64 6.41
CA ILE A 343 -13.45 3.81 6.19
C ILE A 343 -13.04 2.39 5.79
N VAL A 344 -12.08 2.23 4.88
CA VAL A 344 -11.62 0.88 4.49
C VAL A 344 -10.83 0.20 5.59
N LEU A 345 -10.13 0.93 6.45
CA LEU A 345 -9.43 0.35 7.59
C LEU A 345 -10.43 -0.20 8.63
N VAL A 346 -11.45 0.58 8.99
CA VAL A 346 -12.45 0.21 9.99
C VAL A 346 -13.43 -0.82 9.45
N PHE A 347 -13.95 -0.60 8.24
CA PHE A 347 -15.01 -1.43 7.64
C PHE A 347 -14.46 -2.48 6.66
N GLY A 348 -13.19 -2.45 6.28
CA GLY A 348 -12.56 -3.38 5.34
C GLY A 348 -12.79 -4.85 5.67
N PRO A 349 -12.60 -5.30 6.93
CA PRO A 349 -12.90 -6.68 7.31
C PRO A 349 -14.39 -7.05 7.14
N ALA A 350 -15.30 -6.09 7.36
CA ALA A 350 -16.73 -6.31 7.15
C ALA A 350 -17.07 -6.36 5.65
N ILE A 351 -16.51 -5.46 4.84
CA ILE A 351 -16.65 -5.42 3.38
C ILE A 351 -16.11 -6.72 2.78
N ALA A 352 -14.89 -7.13 3.14
CA ALA A 352 -14.26 -8.35 2.67
C ALA A 352 -15.10 -9.59 2.98
N ARG A 353 -15.63 -9.71 4.21
CA ARG A 353 -16.53 -10.81 4.61
C ARG A 353 -17.86 -10.76 3.87
N GLY A 354 -18.44 -9.58 3.67
CA GLY A 354 -19.69 -9.40 2.93
C GLY A 354 -19.57 -9.85 1.49
N VAL A 355 -18.53 -9.38 0.78
CA VAL A 355 -18.25 -9.76 -0.60
C VAL A 355 -17.95 -11.26 -0.71
N ALA A 356 -17.17 -11.83 0.21
CA ALA A 356 -16.89 -13.27 0.23
C ALA A 356 -18.17 -14.12 0.34
N ARG A 357 -19.13 -13.70 1.19
CA ARG A 357 -20.44 -14.38 1.31
C ARG A 357 -21.25 -14.31 0.03
N LEU A 358 -21.22 -13.17 -0.68
CA LEU A 358 -21.92 -13.00 -1.96
C LEU A 358 -21.31 -13.86 -3.07
N VAL A 359 -19.99 -13.99 -3.12
CA VAL A 359 -19.30 -14.89 -4.07
C VAL A 359 -19.70 -16.34 -3.83
N ASN A 360 -19.69 -16.80 -2.58
CA ASN A 360 -20.07 -18.18 -2.24
C ASN A 360 -21.55 -18.49 -2.56
N ARG A 361 -22.45 -17.51 -2.43
CA ARG A 361 -23.86 -17.68 -2.80
C ARG A 361 -24.09 -17.73 -4.31
N GLY A 362 -23.34 -16.96 -5.09
CA GLY A 362 -23.47 -16.90 -6.55
C GLY A 362 -22.83 -18.06 -7.32
N GLY A 363 -22.03 -18.91 -6.65
CA GLY A 363 -21.47 -20.14 -7.22
C GLY A 363 -22.30 -21.41 -6.96
N GLN A 364 -23.44 -21.29 -6.28
CA GLN A 364 -24.38 -22.39 -6.02
C GLN A 364 -25.65 -22.32 -6.88
N SER A 365 -25.73 -21.37 -7.82
CA SER A 365 -26.78 -21.28 -8.83
C SER A 365 -26.25 -21.77 -10.18
#